data_AF-A0A562K6F1-F1
#
_entry.id   AF-A0A562K6F1-F1
#
_cell.length_a   1.000
_cell.length_b   1.000
_cell.length_c   1.000
_cell.angle_alpha   90.00
_cell.angle_beta   90.00
_cell.angle_gamma   90.00
#
_symmetry.space_group_name_H-M   'P 1'
#
loop_
_entity.id
_entity.type
_entity.pdbx_description
1 polymer ?
#
loop_
_entity_poly.entity_id
_entity_poly.type
_entity_poly.pdbx_seq_one_letter_code
_entity_poly.pdbx_strand_id
1 'polypeptide(L)'
;MEHPALKMYDYHVWANNIIIDRLMELPHEIYHKEIQSGFSSVSKVLSHIYATDCVWFDIISGKSMKHALASAGQLGEQAEIKNITEMKKLFLDLSERYKAFLNSQEDIEKMIAVDNPYAGVLETSISESLLHVATHGAYHRGNIATMLRQMGHTSAMQDYGLYLYSR
;
A
#
# COMPACT_ATOMS: atom_id res chain seq x y z
N MET A 1 -1.23 -18.13 -18.45
CA MET A 1 -1.85 -16.81 -18.17
C MET A 1 -1.29 -16.32 -16.86
N GLU A 2 -0.92 -15.04 -16.77
CA GLU A 2 -0.45 -14.45 -15.52
C GLU A 2 -1.54 -14.48 -14.44
N HIS A 3 -1.16 -14.85 -13.22
CA HIS A 3 -2.08 -15.07 -12.11
C HIS A 3 -2.84 -13.77 -11.75
N PRO A 4 -4.18 -13.81 -11.51
CA PRO A 4 -4.96 -12.61 -11.20
C PRO A 4 -4.43 -11.80 -10.00
N ALA A 5 -3.89 -12.48 -8.98
CA ALA A 5 -3.31 -11.78 -7.82
C ALA A 5 -2.06 -10.96 -8.16
N LEU A 6 -1.22 -11.43 -9.08
CA LEU A 6 -0.05 -10.67 -9.56
C LEU A 6 -0.51 -9.41 -10.31
N LYS A 7 -1.54 -9.53 -11.16
CA LYS A 7 -2.15 -8.38 -11.84
C LYS A 7 -2.75 -7.37 -10.88
N MET A 8 -3.34 -7.82 -9.77
CA MET A 8 -3.86 -6.96 -8.71
C MET A 8 -2.74 -6.27 -7.93
N TYR A 9 -1.60 -6.93 -7.75
CA TYR A 9 -0.42 -6.29 -7.16
C TYR A 9 0.17 -5.21 -8.09
N ASP A 10 0.29 -5.49 -9.40
CA ASP A 10 0.73 -4.48 -10.37
C ASP A 10 -0.23 -3.28 -10.42
N TYR A 11 -1.54 -3.54 -10.32
CA TYR A 11 -2.55 -2.48 -10.16
C TYR A 11 -2.30 -1.64 -8.91
N HIS A 12 -2.02 -2.28 -7.77
CA HIS A 12 -1.76 -1.58 -6.52
C HIS A 12 -0.55 -0.65 -6.64
N VAL A 13 0.54 -1.13 -7.25
CA VAL A 13 1.73 -0.31 -7.53
C VAL A 13 1.40 0.87 -8.46
N TRP A 14 0.66 0.61 -9.54
CA TRP A 14 0.21 1.67 -10.46
C TRP A 14 -0.67 2.71 -9.75
N ALA A 15 -1.66 2.28 -8.96
CA ALA A 15 -2.58 3.16 -8.27
C ALA A 15 -1.89 4.02 -7.19
N ASN A 16 -0.90 3.45 -6.48
CA ASN A 16 -0.03 4.21 -5.59
C ASN A 16 0.73 5.31 -6.36
N ASN A 17 1.31 4.98 -7.52
CA ASN A 17 2.02 5.98 -8.33
C ASN A 17 1.09 7.08 -8.84
N ILE A 18 -0.12 6.74 -9.30
CA ILE A 18 -1.11 7.72 -9.77
C ILE A 18 -1.47 8.73 -8.67
N ILE A 19 -1.71 8.28 -7.44
CA ILE A 19 -2.05 9.21 -6.35
C ILE A 19 -0.83 10.03 -5.89
N ILE A 20 0.37 9.43 -5.89
CA ILE A 20 1.61 10.14 -5.56
C ILE A 20 1.92 11.22 -6.59
N ASP A 21 1.83 10.90 -7.88
CA ASP A 21 2.04 11.86 -8.96
C ASP A 21 1.04 13.01 -8.87
N ARG A 22 -0.23 12.71 -8.57
CA ARG A 22 -1.23 13.75 -8.34
C ARG A 22 -0.88 14.66 -7.17
N LEU A 23 -0.35 14.11 -6.07
CA LEU A 23 0.08 14.90 -4.91
C LEU A 23 1.30 15.77 -5.22
N MET A 24 2.20 15.33 -6.10
CA MET A 24 3.36 16.11 -6.54
C MET A 24 2.98 17.35 -7.38
N GLU A 25 1.80 17.35 -8.01
CA GLU A 25 1.26 18.49 -8.76
C GLU A 25 0.59 19.55 -7.87
N LEU A 26 0.29 19.22 -6.62
CA LEU A 26 -0.43 20.07 -5.69
C LEU A 26 0.54 20.93 -4.85
N PRO A 27 0.05 22.01 -4.20
CA PRO A 27 0.86 22.75 -3.24
C PRO A 27 1.41 21.82 -2.16
N HIS A 28 2.73 21.86 -1.94
CA HIS A 28 3.46 20.94 -1.07
C HIS A 28 2.88 20.83 0.35
N GLU A 29 2.31 21.91 0.88
CA GLU A 29 1.69 21.96 2.19
C GLU A 29 0.49 21.01 2.33
N ILE A 30 -0.19 20.66 1.23
CA ILE A 30 -1.37 19.77 1.23
C ILE A 30 -1.03 18.39 1.78
N TYR A 31 0.19 17.91 1.56
CA TYR A 31 0.58 16.56 1.95
C TYR A 31 0.60 16.36 3.47
N HIS A 32 1.09 17.35 4.22
CA HIS A 32 1.16 17.32 5.69
C HIS A 32 0.10 18.17 6.39
N LYS A 33 -0.82 18.78 5.64
CA LYS A 33 -1.87 19.62 6.21
C LYS A 33 -2.79 18.80 7.12
N GLU A 34 -2.96 19.27 8.35
CA GLU A 34 -3.90 18.69 9.31
C GLU A 34 -5.35 19.01 8.92
N ILE A 35 -6.21 18.00 8.97
CA ILE A 35 -7.64 18.09 8.69
C ILE A 35 -8.44 17.20 9.65
N GLN A 36 -9.72 17.50 9.82
CA GLN A 36 -10.63 16.69 10.62
C GLN A 36 -11.21 15.54 9.77
N SER A 37 -10.57 14.38 9.81
CA SER A 37 -11.00 13.15 9.15
C SER A 37 -10.52 11.92 9.94
N GLY A 38 -10.82 10.71 9.47
CA GLY A 38 -10.36 9.46 10.10
C GLY A 38 -8.83 9.34 10.16
N PHE A 39 -8.14 9.94 9.20
CA PHE A 39 -6.72 10.27 9.28
C PHE A 39 -6.57 11.78 9.27
N SER A 40 -5.64 12.31 10.07
CA SER A 40 -5.51 13.75 10.23
C SER A 40 -4.69 14.42 9.12
N SER A 41 -3.98 13.67 8.27
CA SER A 41 -3.24 14.22 7.12
C SER A 41 -3.09 13.19 6.00
N VAL A 42 -2.81 13.65 4.77
CA VAL A 42 -2.55 12.72 3.64
C VAL A 42 -1.28 11.90 3.88
N SER A 43 -0.25 12.51 4.49
CA SER A 43 0.98 11.82 4.86
C SER A 43 0.73 10.64 5.80
N LYS A 44 -0.19 10.77 6.77
CA LYS A 44 -0.61 9.66 7.65
C LYS A 44 -1.28 8.52 6.90
N VAL A 45 -2.06 8.82 5.84
CA VAL A 45 -2.69 7.78 5.04
C VAL A 45 -1.64 7.03 4.20
N LEU A 46 -0.74 7.75 3.52
CA LEU A 46 0.30 7.10 2.70
C LEU A 46 1.30 6.31 3.56
N SER A 47 1.71 6.84 4.70
CA SER A 47 2.59 6.12 5.62
C SER A 47 1.93 4.86 6.18
N HIS A 48 0.62 4.90 6.45
CA HIS A 48 -0.15 3.73 6.85
C HIS A 48 -0.21 2.66 5.76
N ILE A 49 -0.51 3.04 4.50
CA ILE A 49 -0.49 2.10 3.38
C ILE A 49 0.89 1.45 3.26
N TYR A 50 1.96 2.26 3.27
CA TYR A 50 3.34 1.76 3.17
C TYR A 50 3.73 0.82 4.31
N ALA A 51 3.37 1.16 5.55
CA ALA A 51 3.64 0.31 6.71
C ALA A 51 2.91 -1.03 6.59
N THR A 52 1.64 -1.02 6.18
CA THR A 52 0.87 -2.25 5.95
C THR A 52 1.46 -3.09 4.81
N ASP A 53 1.87 -2.46 3.70
CA ASP A 53 2.54 -3.16 2.60
C ASP A 53 3.86 -3.80 3.05
N CYS A 54 4.64 -3.13 3.91
CA CYS A 54 5.85 -3.69 4.51
C CYS A 54 5.55 -4.89 5.42
N VAL A 55 4.50 -4.80 6.24
CA VAL A 55 4.07 -5.88 7.13
C VAL A 55 3.72 -7.13 6.32
N TRP A 56 2.90 -6.97 5.29
CA TRP A 56 2.49 -8.10 4.45
C TRP A 56 3.63 -8.65 3.60
N PHE A 57 4.58 -7.80 3.18
CA PHE A 57 5.80 -8.27 2.52
C PHE A 57 6.60 -9.19 3.45
N ASP A 58 6.78 -8.77 4.70
CA ASP A 58 7.49 -9.53 5.71
C ASP A 58 6.80 -10.88 5.99
N ILE A 59 5.47 -10.88 6.05
CA ILE A 59 4.65 -12.10 6.24
C ILE A 59 4.82 -13.07 5.08
N ILE A 60 4.60 -12.63 3.84
CA ILE A 60 4.74 -13.53 2.68
C ILE A 60 6.19 -13.98 2.48
N SER A 61 7.17 -13.20 2.94
CA SER A 61 8.58 -13.56 2.97
C SER A 61 8.97 -14.51 4.12
N GLY A 62 8.00 -14.98 4.90
CA GLY A 62 8.18 -16.02 5.93
C GLY A 62 8.42 -15.51 7.35
N LYS A 63 8.30 -14.20 7.63
CA LYS A 63 8.33 -13.69 9.01
C LYS A 63 6.96 -13.86 9.67
N SER A 64 6.96 -14.03 11.00
CA SER A 64 5.70 -14.05 11.75
C SER A 64 5.06 -12.66 11.77
N MET A 65 3.72 -12.61 11.84
CA MET A 65 3.00 -11.34 11.94
C MET A 65 3.41 -10.54 13.18
N LYS A 66 3.71 -11.22 14.31
CA LYS A 66 4.28 -10.57 15.49
C LYS A 66 5.58 -9.83 15.20
N HIS A 67 6.49 -10.43 14.43
CA HIS A 67 7.73 -9.77 14.02
C HIS A 67 7.42 -8.59 13.10
N ALA A 68 6.61 -8.82 12.06
CA ALA A 68 6.27 -7.80 11.08
C ALA A 68 5.60 -6.57 11.71
N LEU A 69 4.69 -6.78 12.67
CA LEU A 69 4.01 -5.69 13.40
C LEU A 69 4.95 -4.93 14.35
N ALA A 70 5.99 -5.57 14.89
CA ALA A 70 6.91 -4.92 15.82
C ALA A 70 7.67 -3.74 15.18
N SER A 71 7.91 -3.80 13.87
CA SER A 71 8.54 -2.70 13.11
C SER A 71 7.54 -1.75 12.46
N ALA A 72 6.27 -2.12 12.34
CA ALA A 72 5.26 -1.38 11.59
C ALA A 72 5.03 0.06 12.11
N GLY A 73 4.97 0.23 13.44
CA GLY A 73 4.79 1.55 14.05
C GLY A 73 5.95 2.50 13.72
N GLN A 74 7.18 2.03 13.92
CA GLN A 74 8.39 2.79 13.62
C GLN A 74 8.51 3.12 12.12
N LEU A 75 8.21 2.16 11.24
CA LEU A 75 8.21 2.37 9.79
C LEU A 75 7.17 3.43 9.38
N GLY A 76 5.97 3.37 9.96
CA GLY A 76 4.90 4.33 9.73
C GLY A 76 5.29 5.74 10.17
N GLU A 77 5.81 5.90 11.38
CA GLU A 77 6.27 7.20 11.91
C GLU A 77 7.41 7.79 11.06
N GLN A 78 8.38 6.96 10.66
CA GLN A 78 9.49 7.41 9.81
C GLN A 78 9.04 7.79 8.40
N ALA A 79 8.06 7.08 7.84
CA ALA A 79 7.49 7.38 6.53
C ALA A 79 6.58 8.64 6.57
N GLU A 80 5.87 8.88 7.68
CA GLU A 80 4.95 10.01 7.84
C GLU A 80 5.67 11.37 7.70
N ILE A 81 6.87 11.49 8.27
CA ILE A 81 7.64 12.74 8.24
C ILE A 81 8.32 13.01 6.89
N LYS A 82 8.28 12.05 5.95
CA LYS A 82 8.87 12.20 4.62
C LYS A 82 8.08 13.17 3.78
N ASN A 83 8.74 13.86 2.86
CA ASN A 83 8.03 14.57 1.79
C ASN A 83 7.54 13.58 0.71
N ILE A 84 6.69 14.06 -0.20
CA ILE A 84 6.07 13.19 -1.21
C ILE A 84 7.09 12.53 -2.17
N THR A 85 8.21 13.20 -2.47
CA THR A 85 9.27 12.65 -3.32
C THR A 85 10.02 11.51 -2.62
N GLU A 86 10.32 11.68 -1.34
CA GLU A 86 10.89 10.62 -0.51
C GLU A 86 9.92 9.44 -0.37
N MET A 87 8.62 9.72 -0.20
CA MET A 87 7.58 8.70 -0.13
C MET A 87 7.49 7.89 -1.43
N LYS A 88 7.59 8.55 -2.59
CA LYS A 88 7.64 7.90 -3.91
C LYS A 88 8.80 6.91 -3.98
N LYS A 89 9.97 7.29 -3.48
CA LYS A 89 11.14 6.40 -3.44
C LYS A 89 10.89 5.18 -2.54
N LEU A 90 10.30 5.36 -1.35
CA LEU A 90 9.98 4.25 -0.46
C LEU A 90 9.04 3.22 -1.12
N PHE A 91 7.99 3.68 -1.80
CA PHE A 91 7.10 2.78 -2.53
C PHE A 91 7.77 2.10 -3.72
N LEU A 92 8.63 2.81 -4.45
CA LEU A 92 9.41 2.23 -5.55
C LEU A 92 10.30 1.10 -5.02
N ASP A 93 11.13 1.38 -4.01
CA ASP A 93 12.05 0.40 -3.40
C ASP A 93 11.27 -0.82 -2.88
N LEU A 94 10.11 -0.62 -2.26
CA LEU A 94 9.26 -1.71 -1.78
C LEU A 94 8.67 -2.53 -2.94
N SER A 95 8.20 -1.88 -4.00
CA SER A 95 7.65 -2.56 -5.19
C SER A 95 8.69 -3.43 -5.90
N GLU A 96 9.95 -2.98 -5.95
CA GLU A 96 11.06 -3.75 -6.50
C GLU A 96 11.36 -4.99 -5.64
N ARG A 97 11.31 -4.87 -4.31
CA ARG A 97 11.45 -6.01 -3.39
C ARG A 97 10.33 -7.03 -3.56
N TYR A 98 9.08 -6.60 -3.65
CA TYR A 98 7.95 -7.48 -3.96
C TYR A 98 8.14 -8.18 -5.29
N LYS A 99 8.48 -7.45 -6.35
CA LYS A 99 8.71 -8.03 -7.68
C LYS A 99 9.81 -9.09 -7.66
N ALA A 100 10.93 -8.81 -7.00
CA ALA A 100 12.02 -9.76 -6.85
C ALA A 100 11.58 -11.03 -6.10
N PHE A 101 10.85 -10.87 -4.98
CA PHE A 101 10.32 -11.98 -4.19
C PHE A 101 9.30 -12.82 -4.97
N LEU A 102 8.33 -12.18 -5.63
CA LEU A 102 7.27 -12.86 -6.38
C LEU A 102 7.83 -13.63 -7.58
N ASN A 103 8.84 -13.08 -8.27
CA ASN A 103 9.54 -13.77 -9.36
C ASN A 103 10.33 -14.99 -8.89
N SER A 104 10.69 -15.07 -7.60
CA SER A 104 11.38 -16.24 -7.04
C SER A 104 10.43 -17.31 -6.51
N GLN A 105 9.11 -17.07 -6.49
CA GLN A 105 8.14 -18.06 -6.02
C GLN A 105 7.75 -18.99 -7.17
N GLU A 106 7.87 -20.30 -6.94
CA GLU A 106 7.38 -21.33 -7.87
C GLU A 106 5.86 -21.50 -7.79
N ASP A 107 5.29 -21.32 -6.59
CA ASP A 107 3.87 -21.48 -6.31
C ASP A 107 3.39 -20.41 -5.32
N ILE A 108 2.60 -19.46 -5.83
CA ILE A 108 1.99 -18.39 -5.04
C ILE A 108 0.66 -18.81 -4.39
N GLU A 109 0.14 -20.00 -4.71
CA GLU A 109 -0.99 -20.61 -4.02
C GLU A 109 -0.56 -21.42 -2.80
N LYS A 110 0.75 -21.52 -2.55
CA LYS A 110 1.28 -22.14 -1.34
C LYS A 110 0.70 -21.47 -0.10
N MET A 111 0.09 -22.29 0.75
CA MET A 111 -0.49 -21.86 2.02
C MET A 111 0.60 -21.47 3.03
N ILE A 112 0.33 -20.39 3.75
CA ILE A 112 1.07 -19.87 4.89
C ILE A 112 0.11 -19.71 6.07
N ALA A 113 0.64 -19.92 7.28
CA ALA A 113 -0.09 -19.66 8.51
C ALA A 113 0.30 -18.28 9.05
N VAL A 114 -0.70 -17.41 9.21
CA VAL A 114 -0.55 -16.07 9.77
C VAL A 114 -1.20 -16.06 11.15
N ASP A 115 -0.37 -16.09 12.19
CA ASP A 115 -0.82 -15.94 13.59
C ASP A 115 -1.07 -14.46 13.89
N ASN A 116 -2.32 -14.03 13.72
CA ASN A 116 -2.74 -12.65 13.91
C ASN A 116 -3.09 -12.41 15.39
N PRO A 117 -2.38 -11.50 16.10
CA PRO A 117 -2.61 -11.27 17.52
C PRO A 117 -4.00 -10.69 17.85
N TYR A 118 -4.75 -10.23 16.84
CA TYR A 118 -6.08 -9.64 16.99
C TYR A 118 -7.21 -10.58 16.53
N ALA A 119 -6.92 -11.55 15.67
CA ALA A 119 -7.93 -12.37 14.98
C ALA A 119 -7.68 -13.89 15.07
N GLY A 120 -6.56 -14.33 15.63
CA GLY A 120 -6.16 -15.74 15.69
C GLY A 120 -5.40 -16.20 14.45
N VAL A 121 -5.24 -17.51 14.29
CA VAL A 121 -4.48 -18.11 13.18
C VAL A 121 -5.33 -18.14 11.92
N LEU A 122 -4.80 -17.56 10.84
CA LEU A 122 -5.35 -17.61 9.49
C LEU A 122 -4.45 -18.49 8.61
N GLU A 123 -5.04 -19.49 7.94
CA GLU A 123 -4.40 -20.15 6.80
C GLU A 123 -4.78 -19.39 5.54
N THR A 124 -3.79 -18.87 4.81
CA THR A 124 -4.00 -18.10 3.57
C THR A 124 -2.85 -18.35 2.59
N SER A 125 -2.98 -17.95 1.32
CA SER A 125 -1.90 -18.06 0.33
C SER A 125 -1.15 -16.72 0.14
N ILE A 126 -0.02 -16.77 -0.57
CA ILE A 126 0.66 -15.55 -1.05
C ILE A 126 -0.30 -14.76 -1.94
N SER A 127 -1.03 -15.43 -2.83
CA SER A 127 -1.96 -14.78 -3.76
C SER A 127 -3.11 -14.05 -3.04
N GLU A 128 -3.71 -14.65 -2.03
CA GLU A 128 -4.73 -14.00 -1.19
C GLU A 128 -4.16 -12.82 -0.40
N SER A 129 -2.92 -12.95 0.09
CA SER A 129 -2.22 -11.85 0.77
C SER A 129 -1.98 -10.66 -0.17
N LEU A 130 -1.67 -10.89 -1.44
CA LEU A 130 -1.56 -9.83 -2.45
C LEU A 130 -2.91 -9.16 -2.73
N LEU A 131 -4.01 -9.92 -2.74
CA LEU A 131 -5.35 -9.36 -2.87
C LEU A 131 -5.69 -8.47 -1.66
N HIS A 132 -5.31 -8.88 -0.45
CA HIS A 132 -5.45 -8.05 0.73
C HIS A 132 -4.67 -6.73 0.59
N VAL A 133 -3.38 -6.78 0.23
CA VAL A 133 -2.56 -5.58 0.01
C VAL A 133 -3.22 -4.62 -0.99
N ALA A 134 -3.69 -5.13 -2.13
CA ALA A 134 -4.31 -4.30 -3.16
C ALA A 134 -5.65 -3.68 -2.72
N THR A 135 -6.49 -4.45 -2.03
CA THR A 135 -7.81 -3.98 -1.56
C THR A 135 -7.71 -3.03 -0.37
N HIS A 136 -6.80 -3.30 0.57
CA HIS A 136 -6.47 -2.41 1.68
C HIS A 136 -5.92 -1.07 1.17
N GLY A 137 -4.99 -1.12 0.22
CA GLY A 137 -4.49 0.08 -0.46
C GLY A 137 -5.61 0.87 -1.13
N ALA A 138 -6.51 0.22 -1.86
CA ALA A 138 -7.62 0.89 -2.53
C ALA A 138 -8.58 1.58 -1.54
N TYR A 139 -8.90 0.92 -0.43
CA TYR A 139 -9.72 1.49 0.64
C TYR A 139 -9.10 2.80 1.18
N HIS A 140 -7.81 2.80 1.51
CA HIS A 140 -7.15 3.96 2.09
C HIS A 140 -6.84 5.07 1.07
N ARG A 141 -6.55 4.74 -0.19
CA ARG A 141 -6.46 5.78 -1.23
C ARG A 141 -7.79 6.49 -1.46
N GLY A 142 -8.92 5.82 -1.18
CA GLY A 142 -10.24 6.44 -1.10
C GLY A 142 -10.34 7.52 -0.01
N ASN A 143 -9.65 7.34 1.13
CA ASN A 143 -9.53 8.41 2.14
C ASN A 143 -8.81 9.62 1.54
N ILE A 144 -7.67 9.42 0.88
CA ILE A 144 -6.91 10.51 0.23
C ILE A 144 -7.81 11.28 -0.75
N ALA A 145 -8.59 10.58 -1.58
CA ALA A 145 -9.50 11.23 -2.52
C ALA A 145 -10.52 12.15 -1.82
N THR A 146 -11.06 11.70 -0.69
CA THR A 146 -11.96 12.50 0.15
C THR A 146 -11.25 13.70 0.78
N MET A 147 -10.04 13.49 1.30
CA MET A 147 -9.22 14.53 1.94
C MET A 147 -8.85 15.63 0.94
N LEU A 148 -8.43 15.26 -0.27
CA LEU A 148 -8.15 16.22 -1.34
C LEU A 148 -9.40 17.05 -1.68
N ARG A 149 -10.57 16.41 -1.76
CA ARG A 149 -11.83 17.12 -2.01
C ARG A 149 -12.16 18.12 -0.90
N GLN A 150 -11.97 17.75 0.37
CA GLN A 150 -12.18 18.65 1.52
C GLN A 150 -11.25 19.87 1.47
N MET A 151 -10.05 19.71 0.92
CA MET A 151 -9.10 20.81 0.74
C MET A 151 -9.30 21.60 -0.56
N GLY A 152 -10.36 21.32 -1.33
CA GLY A 152 -10.68 22.03 -2.57
C GLY A 152 -9.97 21.51 -3.82
N HIS A 153 -9.31 20.34 -3.74
CA HIS A 153 -8.56 19.73 -4.84
C HIS A 153 -9.26 18.49 -5.40
N THR A 154 -9.06 18.21 -6.68
CA THR A 154 -9.46 16.95 -7.29
C THR A 154 -8.42 15.86 -7.03
N SER A 155 -8.90 14.66 -6.70
CA SER A 155 -8.09 13.44 -6.70
C SER A 155 -7.81 12.96 -8.13
N ALA A 156 -7.12 11.83 -8.26
CA ALA A 156 -6.94 11.09 -9.50
C ALA A 156 -7.81 9.82 -9.52
N MET A 157 -8.25 9.42 -10.71
CA MET A 157 -8.97 8.16 -10.93
C MET A 157 -7.99 6.99 -10.80
N GLN A 158 -8.33 6.03 -9.95
CA GLN A 158 -7.46 4.89 -9.62
C GLN A 158 -8.19 3.56 -9.82
N ASP A 159 -9.25 3.55 -10.63
CA ASP A 159 -10.07 2.36 -10.80
C ASP A 159 -9.30 1.27 -11.55
N TYR A 160 -9.52 0.01 -11.16
CA TYR A 160 -8.93 -1.13 -11.88
C TYR A 160 -9.37 -1.18 -13.35
N GLY A 161 -10.53 -0.63 -13.70
CA GLY A 161 -10.96 -0.49 -15.10
C GLY A 161 -10.05 0.44 -15.90
N LEU A 162 -9.75 1.64 -15.37
CA LEU A 162 -8.77 2.57 -15.97
C LEU A 162 -7.39 1.91 -16.05
N TYR A 163 -7.04 1.19 -14.97
CA TYR A 163 -6.09 0.10 -14.93
C TYR A 163 -5.77 -0.53 -16.28
N LEU A 164 -6.74 -1.33 -16.69
CA LEU A 164 -6.69 -2.18 -17.87
C LEU A 164 -6.56 -1.41 -19.19
N TYR A 165 -7.02 -0.15 -19.26
CA TYR A 165 -6.87 0.72 -20.44
C TYR A 165 -5.48 1.35 -20.58
N SER A 166 -4.70 1.38 -19.50
CA SER A 166 -3.37 2.01 -19.45
C SER A 166 -2.20 1.03 -19.64
N ARG A 167 -2.50 -0.24 -19.89
CA ARG A 167 -1.55 -1.34 -20.08
C ARG A 167 -1.23 -1.55 -21.57
#